data_AF-A0A662TC14-F1
#
_entry.id   AF-A0A662TC14-F1
#
_cell.length_a   1.000
_cell.length_b   1.000
_cell.length_c   1.000
_cell.angle_alpha   90.00
_cell.angle_beta   90.00
_cell.angle_gamma   90.00
#
_symmetry.space_group_name_H-M   'P 1'
#
loop_
_entity.id
_entity.type
_entity.pdbx_description
1 polymer ?
#
loop_
_entity_poly.entity_id
_entity_poly.type
_entity_poly.pdbx_seq_one_letter_code
_entity_poly.pdbx_strand_id
1 'polypeptide(L)'
;MIVDQPGNTVEVETGTWRALRPVLDPSKCIKCLICWVYCPDLAIERLEDDSVKINYYYCKGCGICAEECPTKAIQMVEEGV
;
A
#
# COMPACT_ATOMS: atom_id res chain seq x y z
N MET A 1 -17.36 -16.33 21.29
CA MET A 1 -16.44 -15.32 20.73
C MET A 1 -16.89 -13.98 21.28
N ILE A 2 -16.23 -13.53 22.35
CA ILE A 2 -16.50 -12.20 22.94
C ILE A 2 -15.42 -11.29 22.37
N VAL A 3 -15.84 -10.22 21.69
CA VAL A 3 -14.94 -9.11 21.34
C VAL A 3 -14.94 -8.21 22.57
N ASP A 4 -13.88 -8.28 23.36
CA ASP A 4 -13.70 -7.50 24.59
C ASP A 4 -13.28 -6.06 24.31
N GLN A 5 -12.60 -5.83 23.19
CA GLN A 5 -12.21 -4.50 22.72
C GLN A 5 -12.49 -4.33 21.22
N PRO A 6 -13.14 -3.21 20.80
CA PRO A 6 -13.34 -2.92 19.38
C PRO A 6 -12.05 -2.40 18.73
N GLY A 7 -11.77 -2.80 17.49
CA GLY A 7 -10.81 -2.11 16.62
C GLY A 7 -9.32 -2.42 16.88
N ASN A 8 -8.92 -3.69 16.84
CA ASN A 8 -7.53 -4.12 16.99
C ASN A 8 -6.69 -4.10 15.69
N THR A 9 -7.24 -3.61 14.58
CA THR A 9 -6.56 -3.68 13.26
C THR A 9 -5.21 -2.94 13.25
N VAL A 10 -5.06 -1.88 14.05
CA VAL A 10 -3.80 -1.13 14.21
C VAL A 10 -2.71 -1.91 14.93
N GLU A 11 -3.05 -2.99 15.64
CA GLU A 11 -2.09 -3.82 16.37
C GLU A 11 -1.64 -5.04 15.55
N VAL A 12 -2.27 -5.27 14.39
CA VAL A 12 -2.04 -6.46 13.56
C VAL A 12 -1.08 -6.11 12.42
N GLU A 13 0.04 -6.82 12.36
CA GLU A 13 0.97 -6.78 11.23
C GLU A 13 0.40 -7.54 10.02
N THR A 14 -0.49 -6.89 9.28
CA THR A 14 -1.10 -7.45 8.07
C THR A 14 -0.12 -7.56 6.89
N GLY A 15 1.07 -6.99 7.02
CA GLY A 15 2.12 -7.02 6.01
C GLY A 15 2.64 -8.43 5.71
N THR A 16 2.56 -9.34 6.67
CA THR A 16 2.96 -10.74 6.52
C THR A 16 2.09 -11.54 5.54
N TRP A 17 0.97 -10.98 5.06
CA TRP A 17 0.02 -11.67 4.20
C TRP A 17 0.37 -11.57 2.71
N ARG A 18 1.41 -10.80 2.37
CA ARG A 18 1.83 -10.58 0.98
C ARG A 18 2.47 -11.82 0.37
N ALA A 19 2.00 -12.19 -0.81
CA ALA A 19 2.80 -12.96 -1.77
C ALA A 19 3.59 -12.03 -2.73
N LEU A 20 3.03 -10.85 -3.01
CA LEU A 20 3.61 -9.83 -3.88
C LEU A 20 3.63 -8.48 -3.14
N ARG A 21 4.61 -7.63 -3.43
CA ARG A 21 4.67 -6.24 -2.94
C ARG A 21 4.70 -5.22 -4.08
N PRO A 22 4.03 -4.07 -3.90
CA PRO A 22 4.16 -2.95 -4.82
C PRO A 22 5.52 -2.26 -4.65
N VAL A 23 6.17 -1.91 -5.76
CA VAL A 23 7.39 -1.10 -5.81
C VAL A 23 7.12 0.13 -6.66
N LEU A 24 7.33 1.31 -6.08
CA LEU A 24 7.18 2.59 -6.77
C LEU A 24 8.47 2.95 -7.52
N ASP A 25 8.33 3.31 -8.79
CA ASP A 25 9.32 4.00 -9.60
C ASP A 25 9.06 5.53 -9.52
N PRO A 26 9.88 6.30 -8.76
CA PRO A 26 9.66 7.73 -8.59
C PRO A 26 9.77 8.52 -9.89
N SER A 27 10.51 8.01 -10.89
CA SER A 27 10.71 8.71 -12.16
C SER A 27 9.45 8.78 -13.03
N LYS A 28 8.52 7.84 -12.83
CA LYS A 28 7.23 7.77 -13.53
C LYS A 28 6.07 8.33 -12.71
N CYS A 29 6.30 8.61 -11.43
CA CYS A 29 5.28 9.08 -10.51
C CYS A 29 5.01 10.57 -10.74
N ILE A 30 3.76 10.91 -11.08
CA ILE A 30 3.30 12.30 -11.26
C ILE A 30 2.59 12.86 -10.03
N LYS A 31 2.68 12.18 -8.87
CA LYS A 31 2.08 12.61 -7.59
C LYS A 31 0.55 12.87 -7.66
N CYS A 32 -0.17 12.11 -8.48
CA CYS A 32 -1.61 12.26 -8.64
C CYS A 32 -2.46 11.73 -7.46
N LEU A 33 -1.82 11.04 -6.50
CA LEU A 33 -2.45 10.47 -5.30
C LEU A 33 -3.58 9.44 -5.53
N ILE A 34 -3.79 8.97 -6.76
CA ILE A 34 -4.79 7.93 -7.05
C ILE A 34 -4.51 6.66 -6.24
N CYS A 35 -3.26 6.18 -6.22
CA CYS A 35 -2.90 5.02 -5.43
C CYS A 35 -3.18 5.21 -3.92
N TRP A 36 -2.99 6.42 -3.40
CA TRP A 36 -3.30 6.78 -2.02
C TRP A 36 -4.80 6.71 -1.73
N VAL A 37 -5.64 7.28 -2.60
CA VAL A 37 -7.11 7.26 -2.47
C VAL A 37 -7.68 5.85 -2.57
N TYR A 38 -7.16 5.03 -3.49
CA TYR A 38 -7.70 3.69 -3.77
C TYR A 38 -7.17 2.60 -2.85
N CYS A 39 -6.20 2.88 -1.97
CA CYS A 39 -5.66 1.86 -1.07
C CYS A 39 -6.70 1.51 0.01
N PRO A 40 -7.27 0.29 0.02
CA PRO A 40 -8.32 -0.08 0.97
C PRO A 40 -7.82 -0.21 2.41
N ASP A 41 -6.52 -0.46 2.58
CA ASP A 41 -5.88 -0.70 3.88
C ASP A 41 -5.11 0.53 4.39
N LEU A 42 -5.21 1.68 3.72
CA LEU A 42 -4.45 2.91 4.04
C LEU A 42 -2.94 2.69 4.14
N ALA A 43 -2.41 1.69 3.44
CA ALA A 43 -1.00 1.33 3.44
C ALA A 43 -0.14 2.20 2.51
N ILE A 44 -0.73 3.22 1.87
CA ILE A 44 0.00 4.23 1.11
C ILE A 44 -0.10 5.53 1.92
N GLU A 45 1.06 6.07 2.30
CA GLU A 45 1.21 7.30 3.07
C GLU A 45 1.54 8.44 2.11
N ARG A 46 0.83 9.57 2.23
CA ARG A 46 1.13 10.82 1.52
C ARG A 46 2.10 11.64 2.35
N LEU A 47 3.23 12.05 1.76
CA LEU A 47 4.20 12.95 2.36
C LEU A 47 3.85 14.42 2.06
N GLU A 48 4.58 15.36 2.68
CA GLU A 48 4.31 16.80 2.56
C GLU A 48 4.40 17.33 1.11
N ASP A 49 5.25 16.72 0.28
CA ASP A 49 5.49 17.10 -1.10
C ASP A 49 4.59 16.36 -2.12
N ASP A 50 3.54 15.68 -1.65
CA ASP A 50 2.66 14.79 -2.41
C ASP A 50 3.33 13.54 -3.00
N SER A 51 4.59 13.27 -2.65
CA SER A 51 5.15 11.94 -2.86
C SER A 51 4.47 10.93 -1.94
N VAL A 52 4.56 9.66 -2.31
CA VAL A 52 3.92 8.57 -1.57
C VAL A 52 4.95 7.56 -1.10
N LYS A 53 4.74 7.04 0.10
CA LYS A 53 5.50 5.95 0.69
C LYS A 53 4.57 4.78 0.97
N ILE A 54 5.01 3.57 0.66
CA ILE A 54 4.24 2.35 0.96
C ILE A 54 4.64 1.87 2.35
N ASN A 55 3.65 1.74 3.24
CA ASN A 55 3.82 1.14 4.55
C ASN A 55 3.65 -0.38 4.46
N TYR A 56 4.78 -1.08 4.41
CA TYR A 56 4.80 -2.55 4.34
C TYR A 56 4.40 -3.24 5.65
N TYR A 57 4.19 -2.53 6.75
CA TYR A 57 3.62 -3.15 7.95
C TYR A 57 2.14 -3.50 7.74
N TYR A 58 1.42 -2.67 6.97
CA TYR A 58 -0.01 -2.87 6.70
C TYR A 58 -0.32 -3.36 5.29
N CYS A 59 0.56 -3.12 4.31
CA CYS A 59 0.32 -3.46 2.91
C CYS A 59 0.08 -4.96 2.72
N LYS A 60 -1.11 -5.35 2.24
CA LYS A 60 -1.45 -6.76 1.95
C LYS A 60 -1.06 -7.24 0.55
N GLY A 61 -0.50 -6.37 -0.29
CA GLY A 61 -0.03 -6.76 -1.62
C GLY A 61 -1.14 -7.02 -2.63
N CYS A 62 -2.32 -6.40 -2.47
CA CYS A 62 -3.50 -6.64 -3.31
C CYS A 62 -3.39 -6.15 -4.76
N GLY A 63 -2.41 -5.28 -5.07
CA GLY A 63 -2.16 -4.80 -6.44
C GLY A 63 -3.05 -3.67 -6.96
N ILE A 64 -4.10 -3.25 -6.22
CA ILE A 64 -5.00 -2.17 -6.65
C ILE A 64 -4.24 -0.88 -7.01
N CYS A 65 -3.26 -0.51 -6.19
CA CYS A 65 -2.43 0.68 -6.45
C CYS A 65 -1.63 0.60 -7.76
N ALA A 66 -1.21 -0.60 -8.18
CA ALA A 66 -0.52 -0.82 -9.44
C ALA A 66 -1.49 -0.75 -10.62
N GLU A 67 -2.69 -1.31 -10.46
CA GLU A 67 -3.72 -1.29 -11.50
C GLU A 67 -4.21 0.13 -11.78
N GLU A 68 -4.60 0.86 -10.73
CA GLU A 68 -5.16 2.21 -10.83
C GLU A 68 -4.11 3.28 -11.17
N CYS A 69 -2.81 2.95 -11.16
CA CYS A 69 -1.78 3.93 -11.48
C CYS A 69 -1.81 4.29 -12.98
N PRO A 70 -2.16 5.53 -13.36
CA PRO A 70 -2.31 5.91 -14.78
C PRO A 70 -0.97 5.89 -15.53
N THR A 71 0.14 6.14 -14.83
CA THR A 71 1.49 6.10 -15.42
C THR A 71 2.20 4.76 -15.23
N LYS A 72 1.52 3.77 -14.62
CA LYS A 72 2.07 2.46 -14.25
C LYS A 72 3.42 2.57 -13.52
N ALA A 73 3.55 3.58 -12.67
CA ALA A 73 4.71 3.85 -11.82
C ALA A 73 4.86 2.84 -10.68
N ILE A 74 3.85 2.03 -10.39
CA ILE A 74 3.90 0.98 -9.37
C ILE A 74 3.89 -0.38 -10.07
N GLN A 75 4.84 -1.25 -9.70
CA GLN A 75 4.96 -2.62 -10.21
C GLN A 75 4.85 -3.61 -9.06
N MET A 76 4.20 -4.76 -9.29
CA MET A 76 4.12 -5.84 -8.29
C MET A 76 5.28 -6.80 -8.47
N VAL A 77 6.01 -7.10 -7.40
CA VAL A 77 7.14 -8.04 -7.38
C VAL A 77 6.95 -9.08 -6.29
N GLU A 78 7.61 -10.24 -6.38
CA GLU A 78 7.56 -11.28 -5.34
C GLU A 78 8.11 -10.78 -4.00
N GLU A 79 7.43 -11.15 -2.91
CA GLU A 79 7.90 -10.89 -1.54
C GLU A 79 9.08 -11.83 -1.21
N GLY A 80 10.18 -11.28 -0.68
CA GLY A 80 11.35 -12.08 -0.27
C GLY A 80 12.46 -12.24 -1.31
N VAL A 81 12.37 -11.53 -2.44
CA VAL A 81 13.48 -11.35 -3.41
C VAL A 81 14.27 -10.08 -3.11
#